data_AF-A0A661N3J0-F1
#
_entry.id   AF-A0A661N3J0-F1
#
_cell.length_a   1.000
_cell.length_b   1.000
_cell.length_c   1.000
_cell.angle_alpha   90.00
_cell.angle_beta   90.00
_cell.angle_gamma   90.00
#
_symmetry.space_group_name_H-M   'P 1'
#
loop_
_entity.id
_entity.type
_entity.pdbx_description
1 polymer ?
#
loop_
_entity_poly.entity_id
_entity_poly.type
_entity_poly.pdbx_seq_one_letter_code
_entity_poly.pdbx_strand_id
1 'polypeptide(L)'
;MKYAKPYLLFTVLVWLPWGLMCVFDITVIADIIGVSGMTPSGNSDLRAMYGGVQTAVGLIAALALYDTRFFPNLLFTLAFVGSCLALRRADGLFGDDRGTAYTWGVLAYEYFAAISSVVWLRILPRLPK
;
A
#
# COMPACT_ATOMS: atom_id res chain seq x y z
N MET A 1 12.93 -8.18 -17.58
CA MET A 1 11.69 -7.54 -17.03
C MET A 1 11.55 -6.04 -17.38
N LYS A 2 11.56 -5.65 -18.67
CA LYS A 2 11.43 -4.22 -19.05
C LYS A 2 10.09 -3.60 -18.59
N TYR A 3 9.04 -4.41 -18.56
CA TYR A 3 7.67 -4.00 -18.18
C TYR A 3 7.42 -3.88 -16.68
N ALA A 4 8.29 -4.43 -15.82
CA ALA A 4 8.12 -4.35 -14.36
C ALA A 4 8.61 -3.02 -13.79
N LYS A 5 9.57 -2.34 -14.45
CA LYS A 5 10.17 -1.11 -13.94
C LYS A 5 9.16 0.03 -13.70
N PRO A 6 8.23 0.34 -14.63
CA PRO A 6 7.22 1.37 -14.37
C PRO A 6 6.32 1.03 -13.18
N TYR A 7 5.93 -0.24 -13.05
CA TYR A 7 5.12 -0.73 -11.93
C TYR A 7 5.85 -0.57 -10.60
N LEU A 8 7.12 -0.99 -10.55
CA LEU A 8 7.98 -0.86 -9.37
C LEU A 8 8.18 0.61 -8.97
N LEU A 9 8.50 1.46 -9.93
CA LEU A 9 8.70 2.90 -9.69
C LEU A 9 7.42 3.54 -9.16
N PHE A 10 6.27 3.24 -9.77
CA PHE A 10 4.97 3.71 -9.30
C PHE A 10 4.70 3.28 -7.86
N THR A 11 4.92 2.00 -7.53
CA THR A 11 4.73 1.48 -6.17
C THR A 11 5.65 2.17 -5.16
N VAL A 12 6.93 2.41 -5.50
CA VAL A 12 7.85 3.17 -4.65
C VAL A 12 7.31 4.57 -4.39
N LEU A 13 6.90 5.30 -5.44
CA LEU A 13 6.43 6.68 -5.33
C LEU A 13 5.13 6.83 -4.54
N VAL A 14 4.28 5.81 -4.51
CA VAL A 14 3.03 5.84 -3.73
C VAL A 14 3.27 5.46 -2.27
N TRP A 15 3.93 4.33 -2.01
CA TRP A 15 4.02 3.78 -0.65
C TRP A 15 5.11 4.42 0.19
N LEU A 16 6.29 4.69 -0.39
CA LEU A 16 7.45 5.10 0.40
C LEU A 16 7.32 6.54 0.95
N PRO A 17 6.95 7.56 0.14
CA PRO A 17 6.79 8.91 0.66
C PRO A 17 5.66 9.00 1.69
N TRP A 18 4.53 8.32 1.44
CA TRP A 18 3.38 8.33 2.34
C TRP A 18 3.71 7.67 3.69
N GLY A 19 4.40 6.51 3.64
CA GLY A 19 4.87 5.84 4.85
C GLY A 19 5.87 6.68 5.64
N LEU A 20 6.88 7.26 4.98
CA LEU A 20 7.87 8.10 5.67
C LEU A 20 7.22 9.34 6.30
N MET A 21 6.27 9.97 5.61
CA MET A 21 5.51 11.10 6.16
C MET A 21 4.80 10.69 7.46
N CYS A 22 4.08 9.57 7.44
CA CYS A 22 3.33 9.08 8.61
C CYS A 22 4.23 8.56 9.75
N VAL A 23 5.49 8.21 9.49
CA VAL A 23 6.46 7.87 10.56
C VAL A 23 6.81 9.12 11.38
N PHE A 24 7.09 10.24 10.72
CA PHE A 24 7.55 11.45 11.38
C PHE A 24 6.41 12.34 11.85
N ASP A 25 5.32 12.40 11.09
CA ASP A 25 4.17 13.25 11.36
C ASP A 25 2.85 12.51 11.10
N ILE A 26 2.13 12.20 12.17
CA ILE A 26 0.81 11.54 12.10
C ILE A 26 -0.36 12.53 12.07
N THR A 27 -0.12 13.85 12.22
CA THR A 27 -1.23 14.82 12.17
C THR A 27 -1.84 14.88 10.78
N VAL A 28 -1.06 14.58 9.73
CA VAL A 28 -1.56 14.44 8.36
C VAL A 28 -2.69 13.40 8.24
N ILE A 29 -2.67 12.34 9.06
CA ILE A 29 -3.72 11.33 9.08
C ILE A 29 -5.01 11.93 9.66
N ALA A 30 -4.88 12.71 10.74
CA ALA A 30 -5.99 13.40 11.37
C ALA A 30 -6.62 14.42 10.41
N ASP A 31 -5.80 15.16 9.66
CA ASP A 31 -6.29 16.18 8.72
C ASP A 31 -7.06 15.60 7.53
N ILE A 32 -6.71 14.37 7.10
CA ILE A 32 -7.34 13.74 5.91
C ILE A 32 -8.53 12.86 6.29
N ILE A 33 -8.42 12.05 7.34
CA ILE A 33 -9.44 11.05 7.71
C ILE A 33 -9.95 11.19 9.14
N GLY A 34 -9.54 12.21 9.89
CA GLY A 34 -10.04 12.48 11.23
C GLY A 34 -9.57 11.50 12.31
N VAL A 35 -8.59 10.64 12.01
CA VAL A 35 -8.07 9.63 12.95
C VAL A 35 -6.87 10.19 13.72
N SER A 36 -6.96 10.19 15.06
CA SER A 36 -5.86 10.57 15.95
C SER A 36 -5.74 9.62 17.15
N GLY A 37 -4.54 9.47 17.69
CA GLY A 37 -4.31 8.66 18.86
C GLY A 37 -4.63 9.44 20.13
N MET A 38 -5.46 8.86 21.01
CA MET A 38 -5.85 9.48 22.28
C MET A 38 -4.77 9.40 23.36
N THR A 39 -3.74 8.58 23.14
CA THR A 39 -2.62 8.35 24.06
C THR A 39 -1.31 8.23 23.30
N PRO A 40 -0.15 8.36 23.96
CA PRO A 40 1.14 8.10 23.33
C PRO A 40 1.23 6.72 22.66
N SER A 41 0.66 5.70 23.29
CA SER A 41 0.61 4.34 22.71
C SER A 41 -0.25 4.28 21.45
N GLY A 42 -1.40 4.97 21.42
CA GLY A 42 -2.23 5.09 20.21
C GLY A 42 -1.50 5.79 19.07
N ASN A 43 -0.73 6.84 19.36
CA ASN A 43 0.11 7.51 18.36
C ASN A 43 1.22 6.60 17.83
N SER A 44 1.83 5.78 18.68
CA SER A 44 2.81 4.77 18.25
C SER A 44 2.18 3.71 17.34
N ASP A 45 0.94 3.30 17.63
CA ASP A 45 0.22 2.33 16.79
C ASP A 45 -0.13 2.91 15.41
N LEU A 46 -0.58 4.17 15.36
CA LEU A 46 -0.80 4.88 14.09
C LEU A 46 0.49 4.99 13.27
N ARG A 47 1.63 5.31 13.90
CA ARG A 47 2.94 5.31 13.22
C ARG A 47 3.33 3.94 12.71
N ALA A 48 3.04 2.87 13.46
CA ALA A 48 3.36 1.51 13.02
C ALA A 48 2.50 1.11 11.80
N MET A 49 1.20 1.39 11.84
CA MET A 49 0.26 0.99 10.79
C MET A 49 0.36 1.85 9.54
N TYR A 50 0.28 3.18 9.67
CA TYR A 50 0.33 4.09 8.53
C TYR A 50 1.76 4.40 8.10
N GLY A 51 2.70 4.51 9.04
CA GLY A 51 4.10 4.77 8.70
C GLY A 51 4.86 3.49 8.38
N GLY A 52 4.96 2.59 9.34
CA GLY A 52 5.81 1.39 9.30
C GLY A 52 5.45 0.42 8.17
N VAL A 53 4.18 -0.03 8.11
CA VAL A 53 3.73 -0.98 7.07
C VAL A 53 3.94 -0.39 5.68
N GLN A 54 3.56 0.87 5.47
CA GLN A 54 3.68 1.50 4.15
C GLN A 54 5.13 1.72 3.74
N THR A 55 5.97 2.16 4.68
CA THR A 55 7.41 2.28 4.46
C THR A 55 8.01 0.93 4.08
N ALA A 56 7.62 -0.16 4.76
CA ALA A 56 8.09 -1.51 4.42
C ALA A 56 7.69 -1.94 3.00
N VAL A 57 6.46 -1.67 2.56
CA VAL A 57 6.01 -1.94 1.17
C VAL A 57 6.79 -1.10 0.17
N GLY A 58 7.02 0.18 0.46
CA GLY A 58 7.84 1.05 -0.36
C GLY A 58 9.31 0.58 -0.47
N LEU A 59 9.89 0.12 0.63
CA LEU A 59 11.26 -0.39 0.68
C LEU A 59 11.43 -1.71 -0.08
N ILE A 60 10.50 -2.66 0.04
CA ILE A 60 10.57 -3.89 -0.76
C ILE A 60 10.34 -3.60 -2.25
N ALA A 61 9.55 -2.58 -2.60
CA ALA A 61 9.42 -2.11 -3.98
C ALA A 61 10.73 -1.49 -4.50
N ALA A 62 11.41 -0.68 -3.70
CA ALA A 62 12.70 -0.10 -4.05
C ALA A 62 13.78 -1.18 -4.19
N LEU A 63 13.77 -2.18 -3.29
CA LEU A 63 14.65 -3.34 -3.37
C LEU A 63 14.38 -4.15 -4.64
N ALA A 64 13.11 -4.38 -4.99
CA ALA A 64 12.74 -5.06 -6.23
C ALA A 64 13.07 -4.27 -7.50
N LEU A 65 13.12 -2.94 -7.42
CA LEU A 65 13.59 -2.06 -8.50
C LEU A 65 15.10 -2.19 -8.72
N TYR A 66 15.87 -2.33 -7.65
CA TYR A 66 17.32 -2.54 -7.70
C TYR A 66 17.67 -3.99 -8.09
N ASP A 67 16.99 -4.97 -7.47
CA ASP A 67 17.18 -6.40 -7.70
C ASP A 67 15.84 -7.09 -7.94
N THR A 68 15.59 -7.38 -9.22
CA THR A 68 14.32 -7.94 -9.68
C THR A 68 14.00 -9.34 -9.12
N ARG A 69 14.95 -10.02 -8.44
CA ARG A 69 14.68 -11.27 -7.72
C ARG A 69 13.64 -11.10 -6.60
N PHE A 70 13.51 -9.90 -6.04
CA PHE A 70 12.51 -9.57 -5.02
C PHE A 70 11.14 -9.17 -5.59
N PHE A 71 10.99 -9.10 -6.92
CA PHE A 71 9.71 -8.74 -7.52
C PHE A 71 8.56 -9.67 -7.11
N PRO A 72 8.70 -11.01 -7.11
CA PRO A 72 7.65 -11.91 -6.63
C PRO A 72 7.28 -11.66 -5.15
N ASN A 73 8.26 -11.30 -4.31
CA ASN A 73 8.03 -11.00 -2.90
C ASN A 73 7.15 -9.75 -2.76
N LEU A 74 7.47 -8.68 -3.50
CA LEU A 74 6.62 -7.48 -3.54
C LEU A 74 5.21 -7.83 -4.01
N LEU A 75 5.08 -8.60 -5.09
CA LEU A 75 3.77 -8.95 -5.63
C LEU A 75 2.95 -9.74 -4.60
N PHE A 76 3.57 -10.67 -3.88
CA PHE A 76 2.89 -11.40 -2.80
C PHE A 76 2.46 -10.45 -1.68
N THR A 77 3.34 -9.52 -1.27
CA THR A 77 3.00 -8.50 -0.28
C THR A 77 1.80 -7.65 -0.71
N LEU A 78 1.79 -7.16 -1.95
CA LEU A 78 0.68 -6.36 -2.49
C LEU A 78 -0.61 -7.16 -2.66
N ALA A 79 -0.51 -8.43 -3.06
CA ALA A 79 -1.68 -9.31 -3.17
C ALA A 79 -2.30 -9.55 -1.80
N PHE A 80 -1.47 -9.83 -0.78
CA PHE A 80 -1.93 -10.06 0.58
C PHE A 80 -2.46 -8.79 1.25
N VAL A 81 -1.60 -7.78 1.42
CA VAL A 81 -1.96 -6.54 2.12
C VAL A 81 -3.03 -5.76 1.36
N GLY A 82 -2.87 -5.61 0.04
CA GLY A 82 -3.81 -4.87 -0.79
C GLY A 82 -5.20 -5.49 -0.80
N SER A 83 -5.33 -6.83 -0.88
CA SER A 83 -6.65 -7.48 -0.84
C SER A 83 -7.32 -7.34 0.52
N CYS A 84 -6.58 -7.54 1.62
CA CYS A 84 -7.12 -7.35 2.96
C CYS A 84 -7.60 -5.91 3.19
N LEU A 85 -6.81 -4.91 2.79
CA LEU A 85 -7.19 -3.50 2.92
C LEU A 85 -8.39 -3.15 2.04
N ALA A 86 -8.37 -3.53 0.76
CA ALA A 86 -9.46 -3.25 -0.18
C ALA A 86 -10.79 -3.82 0.33
N LEU A 87 -10.78 -5.07 0.80
CA LEU A 87 -11.99 -5.73 1.31
C LEU A 87 -12.53 -5.03 2.56
N ARG A 88 -11.66 -4.67 3.52
CA ARG A 88 -12.09 -4.00 4.75
C ARG A 88 -12.53 -2.56 4.50
N ARG A 89 -11.90 -1.86 3.55
CA ARG A 89 -12.31 -0.51 3.19
C ARG A 89 -13.60 -0.48 2.38
N ALA A 90 -13.82 -1.47 1.50
CA ALA A 90 -15.10 -1.63 0.82
C ALA A 90 -16.23 -1.87 1.83
N ASP A 91 -16.03 -2.79 2.76
CA ASP A 91 -16.98 -3.09 3.85
C ASP A 91 -17.34 -1.83 4.64
N GLY A 92 -16.35 -1.05 5.10
CA GLY A 92 -16.59 0.23 5.78
C GLY A 92 -17.29 1.28 4.91
N LEU A 93 -16.94 1.39 3.62
CA LEU A 93 -17.58 2.34 2.70
C LEU A 93 -19.07 2.07 2.49
N PHE A 94 -19.45 0.80 2.37
CA PHE A 94 -20.85 0.40 2.18
C PHE A 94 -21.63 0.33 3.50
N GLY A 95 -20.94 0.17 4.64
CA GLY A 95 -21.56 0.17 5.97
C GLY A 95 -21.83 1.56 6.55
N ASP A 96 -20.94 2.53 6.26
CA ASP A 96 -20.94 3.83 6.94
C ASP A 96 -21.47 5.01 6.09
N ASP A 97 -21.88 4.76 4.83
CA ASP A 97 -22.53 5.70 3.88
C ASP A 97 -21.82 7.06 3.64
N ARG A 98 -20.52 7.18 3.96
CA ARG A 98 -19.77 8.46 3.93
C ARG A 98 -18.41 8.37 3.26
N GLY A 99 -18.39 7.86 2.03
CA GLY A 99 -17.17 7.86 1.21
C GLY A 99 -16.75 9.26 0.79
N THR A 100 -15.55 9.70 1.20
CA THR A 100 -14.92 10.90 0.63
C THR A 100 -14.20 10.56 -0.68
N ALA A 101 -13.85 11.57 -1.47
CA ALA A 101 -13.01 11.39 -2.66
C ALA A 101 -11.68 10.69 -2.32
N TYR A 102 -11.11 10.98 -1.14
CA TYR A 102 -9.93 10.28 -0.63
C TYR A 102 -10.19 8.79 -0.43
N THR A 103 -11.26 8.42 0.29
CA THR A 103 -11.56 7.01 0.60
C THR A 103 -11.80 6.19 -0.67
N TRP A 104 -12.50 6.76 -1.66
CA TRP A 104 -12.69 6.12 -2.97
C TRP A 104 -11.38 5.96 -3.74
N GLY A 105 -10.52 6.98 -3.73
CA GLY A 105 -9.20 6.92 -4.38
C GLY A 105 -8.30 5.85 -3.78
N VAL A 106 -8.24 5.77 -2.44
CA VAL A 106 -7.48 4.74 -1.74
C VAL A 106 -8.05 3.35 -2.00
N LEU A 107 -9.37 3.18 -1.97
CA LEU A 107 -10.01 1.89 -2.30
C LEU A 107 -9.66 1.42 -3.72
N ALA A 108 -9.76 2.33 -4.70
CA ALA A 108 -9.42 2.03 -6.09
C ALA A 108 -7.94 1.60 -6.22
N TYR A 109 -7.05 2.29 -5.51
CA TYR A 109 -5.63 1.94 -5.46
C TYR A 109 -5.40 0.56 -4.82
N GLU A 110 -6.05 0.26 -3.70
CA GLU A 110 -5.93 -1.02 -3.00
C GLU A 110 -6.40 -2.19 -3.88
N TYR A 111 -7.54 -2.04 -4.58
CA TYR A 111 -7.99 -3.02 -5.57
C TYR A 111 -7.01 -3.16 -6.74
N PHE A 112 -6.51 -2.04 -7.27
CA PHE A 112 -5.50 -2.07 -8.34
C PHE A 112 -4.26 -2.83 -7.89
N ALA A 113 -3.72 -2.54 -6.70
CA ALA A 113 -2.53 -3.20 -6.16
C ALA A 113 -2.78 -4.70 -5.96
N ALA A 114 -3.94 -5.08 -5.40
CA ALA A 114 -4.31 -6.47 -5.17
C ALA A 114 -4.47 -7.27 -6.47
N ILE A 115 -5.27 -6.75 -7.42
CA ILE A 115 -5.60 -7.45 -8.66
C ILE A 115 -4.36 -7.53 -9.57
N SER A 116 -3.67 -6.40 -9.77
CA SER A 116 -2.48 -6.37 -10.63
C SER A 116 -1.39 -7.30 -10.12
N SER A 117 -1.20 -7.40 -8.80
CA SER A 117 -0.17 -8.27 -8.24
C SER A 117 -0.49 -9.75 -8.36
N VAL A 118 -1.75 -10.14 -8.16
CA VAL A 118 -2.22 -11.51 -8.45
C VAL A 118 -2.03 -11.85 -9.93
N VAL A 119 -2.41 -10.94 -10.84
CA VAL A 119 -2.24 -11.13 -12.28
C VAL A 119 -0.76 -11.30 -12.63
N TRP A 120 0.12 -10.44 -12.11
CA TRP A 120 1.57 -10.56 -12.30
C TRP A 120 2.11 -11.89 -11.79
N LEU A 121 1.72 -12.35 -10.59
CA LEU A 121 2.13 -13.65 -10.04
C LEU A 121 1.71 -14.82 -10.92
N ARG A 122 0.55 -14.72 -11.59
CA ARG A 122 0.09 -15.76 -12.53
C ARG A 122 0.86 -15.72 -13.84
N ILE A 123 1.26 -14.55 -14.32
CA ILE A 123 1.95 -14.39 -15.61
C ILE A 123 3.45 -14.66 -15.49
N LEU A 124 4.07 -14.33 -14.34
CA LEU A 124 5.51 -14.40 -14.14
C LEU A 124 6.15 -15.75 -14.55
N PRO A 125 5.59 -16.92 -14.16
CA PRO A 125 6.17 -18.22 -14.52
C PRO A 125 6.10 -18.52 -16.03
N ARG A 126 5.28 -17.77 -16.78
CA ARG A 126 5.06 -17.95 -18.22
C ARG A 126 5.93 -17.02 -19.08
N LEU A 127 6.61 -16.05 -18.47
CA LEU A 127 7.49 -15.14 -19.20
C LEU A 127 8.83 -15.81 -19.52
N PRO A 128 9.39 -15.60 -20.72
CA PRO A 128 10.76 -16.02 -21.01
C PRO A 128 11.72 -15.31 -20.04
N LYS A 129 12.66 -16.08 -19.48
CA LYS A 129 13.64 -15.60 -18.49
C LYS A 129 14.62 -14.61 -19.11
#